data_AF-A0A9D4X3V1-F1
#
_entry.id   AF-A0A9D4X3V1-F1
#
_cell.length_a   1.000
_cell.length_b   1.000
_cell.length_c   1.000
_cell.angle_alpha   90.00
_cell.angle_beta   90.00
_cell.angle_gamma   90.00
#
_symmetry.space_group_name_H-M   'P 1'
#
loop_
_entity.id
_entity.type
_entity.pdbx_description
1 polymer ?
#
loop_
_entity_poly.entity_id
_entity_poly.type
_entity_poly.pdbx_seq_one_letter_code
_entity_poly.pdbx_strand_id
1 'polypeptide(L)'
;MDSKSESQRTLYPYVTGSSVVAIKFKDGILMAADMGGSYGSTLRYKSVERLKPIGKHSLLGASGEISDFQEIMRYLDELILNDNMWDDGNSLGPKEVHNYLTRVMYNRRNKFN
;
A
#
# COMPACT_ATOMS: atom_id res chain seq x y z
N MET A 1 -10.03 -8.97 31.56
CA MET A 1 -9.68 -9.97 30.52
C MET A 1 -9.48 -9.19 29.24
N ASP A 2 -8.26 -8.72 28.99
CA ASP A 2 -7.91 -8.04 27.74
C ASP A 2 -7.59 -9.10 26.68
N SER A 3 -8.57 -9.41 25.84
CA SER A 3 -8.31 -10.12 24.59
C SER A 3 -7.67 -9.14 23.60
N LYS A 4 -6.36 -8.92 23.71
CA LYS A 4 -5.60 -8.42 22.56
C LYS A 4 -5.73 -9.50 21.48
N SER A 5 -6.54 -9.23 20.46
CA SER A 5 -6.55 -10.06 19.25
C SER A 5 -5.13 -10.07 18.72
N GLU A 6 -4.45 -11.21 18.78
CA GLU A 6 -3.21 -11.38 18.05
C GLU A 6 -3.51 -11.09 16.59
N SER A 7 -2.89 -10.05 16.03
CA SER A 7 -2.97 -9.75 14.61
C SER A 7 -2.34 -10.92 13.88
N GLN A 8 -3.18 -11.84 13.41
CA GLN A 8 -2.74 -13.01 12.66
C GLN A 8 -2.29 -12.50 11.29
N ARG A 9 -0.98 -12.62 11.03
CA ARG A 9 -0.38 -12.15 9.77
C ARG A 9 -0.80 -13.04 8.61
N THR A 10 -0.92 -12.43 7.42
CA THR A 10 -1.37 -13.09 6.20
C THR A 10 -0.41 -14.20 5.78
N LEU A 11 -0.79 -15.46 6.01
CA LEU A 11 -0.11 -16.63 5.44
C LEU A 11 -0.77 -17.10 4.13
N TYR A 12 -2.08 -16.86 4.02
CA TYR A 12 -2.90 -17.13 2.85
C TYR A 12 -3.74 -15.90 2.53
N PRO A 13 -3.66 -15.38 1.30
CA PRO A 13 -4.40 -14.17 0.94
C PRO A 13 -5.90 -14.44 0.93
N TYR A 14 -6.68 -13.57 1.58
CA TYR A 14 -8.13 -13.73 1.71
C TYR A 14 -8.88 -13.00 0.59
N VAL A 15 -8.81 -11.66 0.57
CA VAL A 15 -9.38 -10.84 -0.50
C VAL A 15 -8.24 -10.23 -1.30
N THR A 16 -8.22 -10.47 -2.61
CA THR A 16 -7.15 -10.03 -3.48
C THR A 16 -7.60 -9.10 -4.59
N GLY A 17 -6.74 -8.14 -4.91
CA GLY A 17 -6.80 -7.37 -6.14
C GLY A 17 -5.94 -8.00 -7.23
N SER A 18 -6.36 -7.85 -8.48
CA SER A 18 -5.63 -8.28 -9.68
C SER A 18 -4.54 -7.27 -10.08
N SER A 19 -4.27 -7.12 -11.37
CA SER A 19 -3.17 -6.34 -11.92
C SER A 19 -3.25 -4.83 -11.67
N VAL A 20 -2.07 -4.22 -11.56
CA VAL A 20 -1.85 -2.78 -11.65
C VAL A 20 -0.85 -2.55 -12.77
N VAL A 21 -1.15 -1.64 -13.69
CA VAL A 21 -0.30 -1.31 -14.83
C VAL A 21 0.09 0.16 -14.76
N ALA A 22 1.36 0.46 -15.04
CA ALA A 22 1.85 1.83 -15.12
C ALA A 22 2.78 2.03 -16.31
N ILE A 23 2.69 3.20 -16.94
CA ILE A 23 3.58 3.64 -18.02
C ILE A 23 4.20 4.99 -17.69
N LYS A 24 5.47 5.16 -18.06
CA LYS A 24 6.17 6.45 -17.98
C LYS A 24 6.10 7.14 -19.33
N PHE A 25 5.81 8.43 -19.33
CA PHE A 25 5.88 9.30 -20.51
C PHE A 25 6.73 10.53 -20.20
N LYS A 26 6.85 11.45 -21.17
CA LYS A 26 7.79 12.59 -21.12
C LYS A 26 7.69 13.41 -19.81
N ASP A 27 6.47 13.73 -19.39
CA ASP A 27 6.20 14.68 -18.31
C ASP A 27 5.51 14.04 -17.09
N GLY A 28 5.50 12.70 -17.01
CA GLY A 28 4.84 12.02 -15.89
C GLY A 28 4.68 10.52 -16.03
N ILE A 29 3.75 9.99 -15.23
CA ILE A 29 3.37 8.59 -15.20
C ILE A 29 1.86 8.47 -15.30
N LEU A 30 1.39 7.41 -15.96
CA LEU A 30 -0.02 7.01 -15.97
C LEU A 30 -0.10 5.64 -15.29
N MET A 31 -1.03 5.47 -14.37
CA MET A 31 -1.27 4.21 -13.66
C MET A 31 -2.76 3.86 -13.70
N ALA A 32 -3.05 2.58 -13.89
CA ALA A 32 -4.41 2.05 -13.97
C ALA A 32 -4.52 0.71 -13.23
N ALA A 33 -5.67 0.50 -12.59
CA ALA A 33 -6.03 -0.72 -11.90
C ALA A 33 -7.56 -0.89 -11.93
N ASP A 34 -8.06 -2.12 -11.94
CA ASP A 34 -9.50 -2.38 -11.74
C ASP A 34 -9.91 -2.11 -10.28
N MET A 35 -11.22 -2.04 -10.01
CA MET A 35 -11.75 -1.79 -8.66
C MET A 35 -12.28 -3.06 -7.97
N GLY A 36 -11.95 -4.24 -8.51
CA GLY A 36 -12.42 -5.52 -8.00
C GLY A 36 -11.59 -6.02 -6.81
N GLY A 37 -12.28 -6.50 -5.78
CA GLY A 37 -11.72 -7.30 -4.69
C GLY A 37 -12.32 -8.71 -4.73
N SER A 38 -11.50 -9.69 -5.12
CA SER A 38 -11.93 -11.08 -5.29
C SER A 38 -11.67 -11.90 -4.03
N TYR A 39 -12.65 -12.73 -3.66
CA TYR A 39 -12.51 -13.79 -2.66
C TYR A 39 -12.49 -15.13 -3.40
N GLY A 40 -11.29 -15.66 -3.66
CA GLY A 40 -11.12 -16.77 -4.59
C GLY A 40 -11.64 -16.42 -5.98
N SER A 41 -12.60 -17.19 -6.50
CA SER A 41 -13.26 -16.94 -7.79
C SER A 41 -14.42 -15.94 -7.73
N THR A 42 -14.85 -15.54 -6.53
CA THR A 42 -16.02 -14.67 -6.36
C THR A 42 -15.59 -13.21 -6.26
N LEU A 43 -16.12 -12.35 -7.14
CA LEU A 43 -15.96 -10.91 -7.01
C LEU A 43 -16.76 -10.40 -5.80
N ARG A 44 -16.11 -10.29 -4.65
CA ARG A 44 -16.77 -9.95 -3.38
C ARG A 44 -17.03 -8.46 -3.27
N TYR A 45 -16.06 -7.64 -3.65
CA TYR A 45 -16.14 -6.18 -3.63
C TYR A 45 -15.97 -5.62 -5.04
N LYS A 46 -16.85 -4.71 -5.44
CA LYS A 46 -16.87 -4.14 -6.80
C LYS A 46 -16.25 -2.75 -6.90
N SER A 47 -15.98 -2.11 -5.76
CA SER A 47 -15.58 -0.71 -5.67
C SER A 47 -14.51 -0.51 -4.61
N VAL A 48 -13.36 -1.19 -4.78
CA VAL A 48 -12.18 -1.02 -3.94
C VAL A 48 -11.17 -0.12 -4.66
N GLU A 49 -10.81 1.00 -4.05
CA GLU A 49 -9.75 1.86 -4.54
C GLU A 49 -8.38 1.25 -4.21
N ARG A 50 -7.61 0.94 -5.25
CA ARG A 50 -6.27 0.33 -5.14
C ARG A 50 -5.14 1.23 -5.61
N LEU A 51 -5.49 2.43 -6.08
CA LEU A 51 -4.56 3.51 -6.41
C LEU A 51 -4.78 4.64 -5.40
N LYS A 52 -3.74 5.00 -4.65
CA LYS A 52 -3.80 6.06 -3.65
C LYS A 52 -2.65 7.04 -3.81
N PRO A 53 -2.92 8.36 -3.86
CA PRO A 53 -1.86 9.36 -3.84
C PRO A 53 -1.16 9.34 -2.48
N ILE A 54 0.17 9.45 -2.49
CA ILE A 54 1.04 9.43 -1.32
C ILE A 54 1.81 10.74 -1.29
N GLY A 55 1.48 11.61 -0.32
CA GLY A 55 2.07 12.95 -0.24
C GLY A 55 1.76 13.80 -1.47
N LYS A 56 2.71 14.65 -1.87
CA LYS A 56 2.52 15.62 -2.97
C LYS A 56 2.96 15.11 -4.35
N HIS A 57 3.88 14.14 -4.39
CA HIS A 57 4.61 13.79 -5.62
C HIS A 57 4.61 12.30 -5.96
N SER A 58 3.89 11.46 -5.20
CA SER A 58 3.94 10.01 -5.37
C SER A 58 2.53 9.41 -5.52
N LEU A 59 2.43 8.33 -6.29
CA LEU A 59 1.21 7.53 -6.44
C LEU A 59 1.55 6.08 -6.15
N LEU A 60 0.79 5.44 -5.26
CA LEU A 60 0.95 4.03 -4.92
C LEU A 60 -0.20 3.23 -5.52
N GLY A 61 0.14 2.14 -6.19
CA GLY A 61 -0.80 1.12 -6.64
C GLY A 61 -0.42 -0.23 -6.07
N ALA A 62 -1.40 -0.99 -5.57
CA ALA A 62 -1.15 -2.30 -4.99
C ALA A 62 -2.00 -3.41 -5.62
N SER A 63 -1.39 -4.59 -5.69
CA SER A 63 -1.99 -5.85 -6.09
C SER A 63 -1.84 -6.85 -4.93
N GLY A 64 -2.51 -8.00 -5.03
CA GLY A 64 -2.48 -9.00 -3.98
C GLY A 64 -3.46 -8.66 -2.87
N GLU A 65 -3.10 -8.94 -1.63
CA GLU A 65 -4.01 -8.93 -0.49
C GLU A 65 -4.40 -7.50 -0.07
N ILE A 66 -5.71 -7.26 0.08
CA ILE A 66 -6.25 -5.92 0.30
C ILE A 66 -6.02 -5.42 1.74
N SER A 67 -6.01 -6.29 2.74
CA SER A 67 -5.78 -5.89 4.14
C SER A 67 -4.33 -5.43 4.38
N ASP A 68 -3.36 -6.10 3.76
CA ASP A 68 -1.95 -5.75 3.74
C ASP A 68 -1.76 -4.39 3.08
N PHE A 69 -2.49 -4.13 1.96
CA PHE A 69 -2.50 -2.81 1.33
C PHE A 69 -3.02 -1.72 2.29
N GLN A 70 -4.11 -1.97 3.01
CA GLN A 70 -4.64 -1.03 4.00
C GLN A 70 -3.65 -0.79 5.15
N GLU A 71 -2.94 -1.82 5.59
CA GLU A 71 -1.93 -1.69 6.64
C GLU A 71 -0.73 -0.85 6.17
N ILE A 72 -0.27 -1.07 4.94
CA ILE A 72 0.81 -0.28 4.32
C ILE A 72 0.39 1.18 4.16
N MET A 73 -0.86 1.43 3.75
CA MET A 73 -1.41 2.77 3.65
C MET A 73 -1.36 3.49 4.99
N ARG A 74 -1.78 2.82 6.08
CA ARG A 74 -1.69 3.40 7.43
C ARG A 74 -0.27 3.78 7.82
N TYR A 75 0.72 2.95 7.52
CA TYR A 75 2.13 3.27 7.81
C TYR A 75 2.65 4.45 6.99
N LEU A 76 2.25 4.55 5.73
CA LEU A 76 2.64 5.68 4.88
C LEU A 76 1.96 6.98 5.31
N ASP A 77 0.67 6.92 5.69
CA ASP A 77 -0.07 8.08 6.19
C ASP A 77 0.54 8.60 7.49
N GLU A 78 0.86 7.70 8.43
CA GLU A 78 1.59 8.04 9.66
C GLU A 78 2.97 8.65 9.35
N LEU A 79 3.71 8.08 8.40
CA LEU A 79 5.04 8.58 8.00
C LEU A 79 4.95 10.00 7.40
N ILE A 80 4.00 10.23 6.49
CA ILE A 80 3.78 11.54 5.85
C ILE A 80 3.29 12.57 6.87
N LEU A 81 2.41 12.17 7.79
CA LEU A 81 1.93 13.07 8.82
C LEU A 81 3.08 13.55 9.72
N ASN A 82 3.96 12.63 10.14
CA ASN A 82 5.15 12.98 10.92
C ASN A 82 6.12 13.90 10.15
N ASP A 83 6.33 13.64 8.85
CA ASP A 83 7.16 14.49 7.97
C ASP A 83 6.58 15.91 7.87
N ASN A 84 5.27 16.05 7.65
CA ASN A 84 4.62 17.35 7.57
C ASN A 84 4.65 18.13 8.90
N MET A 85 4.65 17.44 10.04
CA MET A 85 4.72 18.09 11.36
C MET A 85 6.06 18.78 11.62
N TRP A 86 7.11 18.43 10.88
CA TRP A 86 8.43 19.07 11.03
C TRP A 86 8.50 20.45 10.37
N ASP A 87 7.54 20.78 9.47
CA ASP A 87 7.36 22.10 8.83
C ASP A 87 8.65 22.71 8.23
N ASP A 88 9.56 21.86 7.76
CA ASP A 88 10.84 22.27 7.18
C ASP A 88 10.76 22.53 5.66
N GLY A 89 9.56 22.43 5.09
CA GLY A 89 9.30 22.55 3.66
C GLY A 89 9.74 21.33 2.83
N ASN A 90 10.26 20.29 3.47
CA ASN A 90 10.60 19.05 2.79
C ASN A 90 9.34 18.21 2.55
N SER A 91 9.41 17.30 1.59
CA SER A 91 8.31 16.36 1.33
C SER A 91 8.89 15.06 0.82
N LEU A 92 8.42 13.94 1.36
CA LEU A 92 8.82 12.61 0.91
C LEU A 92 8.61 12.44 -0.61
N GLY A 93 9.72 12.22 -1.30
CA GLY A 93 9.72 11.94 -2.73
C GLY A 93 9.44 10.47 -3.05
N PRO A 94 9.24 10.14 -4.34
CA PRO A 94 8.96 8.77 -4.76
C PRO A 94 10.08 7.78 -4.43
N LYS A 95 11.34 8.23 -4.39
CA LYS A 95 12.49 7.38 -4.08
C LYS A 95 12.53 7.00 -2.60
N GLU A 96 12.25 7.97 -1.73
CA GLU A 96 12.20 7.79 -0.29
C GLU A 96 11.08 6.82 0.09
N VAL A 97 9.89 7.01 -0.48
CA VAL A 97 8.74 6.10 -0.30
C VAL A 97 9.08 4.69 -0.78
N HIS A 98 9.71 4.53 -1.95
CA HIS A 98 10.13 3.23 -2.46
C HIS A 98 11.14 2.53 -1.53
N ASN A 99 12.13 3.26 -1.04
CA ASN A 99 13.14 2.74 -0.12
C ASN A 99 12.53 2.32 1.23
N TYR A 100 11.60 3.12 1.76
CA TYR A 100 10.87 2.79 2.97
C TYR A 100 10.08 1.49 2.82
N LEU A 101 9.26 1.39 1.76
CA LEU A 101 8.46 0.19 1.48
C LEU A 101 9.33 -1.05 1.29
N THR A 102 10.45 -0.93 0.56
CA THR A 102 11.39 -2.05 0.36
C THR A 102 11.91 -2.57 1.70
N ARG A 103 12.27 -1.68 2.64
CA ARG A 103 12.74 -2.07 3.98
C ARG A 103 11.63 -2.71 4.81
N VAL A 104 10.42 -2.16 4.78
CA VAL A 104 9.25 -2.72 5.49
C VAL A 104 8.97 -4.14 5.00
N MET A 105 8.88 -4.33 3.68
CA MET A 105 8.62 -5.63 3.06
C MET A 105 9.73 -6.65 3.33
N TYR A 106 10.99 -6.22 3.23
CA TYR A 106 12.12 -7.11 3.49
C TYR A 106 12.21 -7.53 4.96
N ASN A 107 11.94 -6.61 5.89
CA ASN A 107 11.87 -6.92 7.32
C ASN A 107 10.76 -7.93 7.62
N ARG A 108 9.58 -7.76 7.01
CA ARG A 108 8.47 -8.73 7.12
C ARG A 108 8.88 -10.11 6.61
N ARG A 109 9.49 -10.18 5.42
CA ARG A 109 9.96 -11.44 4.82
C ARG A 109 10.95 -12.19 5.73
N ASN A 110 11.90 -11.49 6.33
CA ASN A 110 12.95 -12.13 7.14
C ASN A 110 12.44 -12.70 8.47
N LYS A 111 11.26 -12.26 8.93
CA LYS A 111 10.67 -12.76 10.17
C LYS A 111 9.94 -14.09 9.99
N PHE A 112 9.73 -14.56 8.74
CA PHE A 112 9.05 -15.82 8.41
C PHE A 112 7.74 -16.07 9.19
N ASN A 113 7.08 -14.98 9.61
CA ASN A 113 5.83 -14.95 10.37
C ASN A 113 4.77 -14.20 9.58
#